data_AF-L8LQA7-F1
#
_entry.id   AF-L8LQA7-F1
#
_cell.length_a   1.000
_cell.length_b   1.000
_cell.length_c   1.000
_cell.angle_alpha   90.00
_cell.angle_beta   90.00
_cell.angle_gamma   90.00
#
_symmetry.space_group_name_H-M   'P 1'
#
loop_
_entity.id
_entity.type
_entity.pdbx_description
1 polymer ?
#
loop_
_entity_poly.entity_id
_entity_poly.type
_entity_poly.pdbx_seq_one_letter_code
_entity_poly.pdbx_strand_id
1 'polypeptide(L)'
;MTIIANSLTTVLFCLSGLLMIPQTNKQQSTGEYPPEMAENFITSCIDAATGDGVDPQLAQNICKCYLKEIQAQYTYEEFKEVDRQVAEGQPLPPQFNKIVNDCIAQNVN
;
A
#
# COMPACT_ATOMS: atom_id res chain seq x y z
N MET A 1 40.50 -11.87 -38.46
CA MET A 1 39.12 -12.15 -38.05
C MET A 1 39.16 -13.22 -36.97
N THR A 2 38.77 -12.83 -35.76
CA THR A 2 38.44 -13.68 -34.60
C THR A 2 36.93 -13.40 -34.37
N ILE A 3 36.02 -14.22 -33.86
CA ILE A 3 36.04 -15.15 -32.72
C ILE A 3 34.90 -16.16 -32.94
N ILE A 4 35.18 -17.46 -32.74
CA ILE A 4 34.22 -18.56 -32.71
C ILE A 4 33.85 -18.91 -31.26
N ALA A 5 32.59 -19.29 -31.11
CA ALA A 5 31.97 -20.05 -30.01
C ALA A 5 32.95 -20.60 -28.95
N ASN A 6 33.16 -19.84 -27.89
CA ASN A 6 33.83 -20.19 -26.63
C ASN A 6 33.58 -18.99 -25.71
N SER A 7 33.20 -19.10 -24.45
CA SER A 7 34.10 -19.37 -23.32
C SER A 7 33.18 -19.24 -22.10
N LEU A 8 33.07 -20.18 -21.17
CA LEU A 8 34.11 -20.46 -20.18
C LEU A 8 34.94 -19.22 -19.80
N THR A 9 34.29 -18.10 -19.49
CA THR A 9 34.88 -17.10 -18.59
C THR A 9 34.34 -17.37 -17.20
N THR A 10 34.99 -18.32 -16.55
CA THR A 10 35.28 -18.27 -15.11
C THR A 10 35.71 -16.84 -14.78
N VAL A 11 34.76 -16.03 -14.34
CA VAL A 11 35.07 -14.79 -13.63
C VAL A 11 35.52 -15.23 -12.24
N LEU A 12 36.80 -15.59 -12.18
CA LEU A 12 37.58 -15.76 -10.96
C LEU A 12 37.69 -14.38 -10.30
N PHE A 13 36.65 -13.97 -9.57
CA PHE A 13 36.76 -12.90 -8.59
C PHE A 13 37.33 -13.50 -7.31
N CYS A 14 38.65 -13.55 -7.25
CA CYS A 14 39.36 -13.65 -5.98
C CYS A 14 39.22 -12.34 -5.20
N LEU A 15 38.98 -12.47 -3.89
CA LEU A 15 39.31 -11.51 -2.84
C LEU A 15 38.59 -10.15 -2.90
N SER A 16 37.37 -10.09 -2.35
CA SER A 16 36.91 -9.06 -1.41
C SER A 16 35.48 -9.41 -0.96
N GLY A 17 35.15 -9.06 0.29
CA GLY A 17 33.99 -9.52 1.07
C GLY A 17 32.65 -9.66 0.34
N LEU A 18 31.92 -10.69 0.74
CA LEU A 18 30.49 -10.95 0.49
C LEU A 18 29.67 -9.65 0.36
N LEU A 19 29.27 -9.30 -0.86
CA LEU A 19 28.10 -8.45 -1.07
C LEU A 19 26.87 -9.35 -0.97
N MET A 20 26.28 -9.41 0.22
CA MET A 20 24.88 -9.77 0.38
C MET A 20 24.05 -8.77 -0.43
N ILE A 21 23.43 -9.20 -1.52
CA ILE A 21 22.34 -8.44 -2.14
C ILE A 21 21.12 -8.72 -1.27
N PRO A 22 20.59 -7.77 -0.48
CA PRO A 22 19.31 -7.97 0.16
C PRO A 22 18.27 -7.98 -0.96
N GLN A 23 17.78 -9.16 -1.29
CA GLN A 23 16.58 -9.30 -2.09
C GLN A 23 15.42 -8.85 -1.19
N THR A 24 15.13 -7.55 -1.15
CA THR A 24 13.85 -7.05 -0.61
C THR A 24 12.76 -7.47 -1.58
N ASN A 25 12.41 -8.76 -1.51
CA ASN A 25 11.22 -9.29 -2.11
C ASN A 25 10.07 -8.58 -1.38
N LYS A 26 9.55 -7.49 -1.95
CA LYS A 26 8.29 -6.90 -1.53
C LYS A 26 7.22 -7.92 -1.89
N GLN A 27 7.08 -8.90 -1.01
CA GLN A 27 6.07 -9.91 -1.07
C GLN A 27 4.73 -9.20 -0.94
N GLN A 28 4.01 -9.16 -2.06
CA GLN A 28 2.68 -8.59 -2.19
C GLN A 28 1.70 -9.52 -1.49
N SER A 29 1.70 -9.50 -0.16
CA SER A 29 0.74 -10.21 0.68
C SER A 29 -0.36 -9.26 1.14
N THR A 30 -1.56 -9.78 1.34
CA THR A 30 -2.57 -9.16 2.19
C THR A 30 -1.96 -9.02 3.59
N GLY A 31 -1.86 -7.80 4.11
CA GLY A 31 -1.08 -7.47 5.30
C GLY A 31 -0.96 -5.97 5.56
N GLU A 32 -0.29 -5.59 6.66
CA GLU A 32 -0.08 -4.18 7.01
C GLU A 32 0.62 -3.42 5.88
N TYR A 33 0.03 -2.28 5.52
CA TYR A 33 0.61 -1.38 4.53
C TYR A 33 1.86 -0.69 5.09
N PRO A 34 2.76 -0.15 4.22
CA PRO A 34 3.90 0.62 4.68
C PRO A 34 3.47 1.71 5.67
N PRO A 35 4.16 1.89 6.82
CA PRO A 35 3.73 2.80 7.88
C PRO A 35 3.45 4.22 7.40
N GLU A 36 4.35 4.76 6.58
CA GLU A 36 4.20 6.09 5.96
C GLU A 36 2.90 6.22 5.16
N MET A 37 2.50 5.17 4.43
CA MET A 37 1.27 5.22 3.65
C MET A 37 0.03 5.10 4.53
N ALA A 38 0.08 4.24 5.55
CA ALA A 38 -0.98 4.16 6.55
C ALA A 38 -1.19 5.51 7.25
N GLU A 39 -0.11 6.18 7.67
CA GLU A 39 -0.15 7.49 8.30
C GLU A 39 -0.72 8.56 7.37
N ASN A 40 -0.26 8.60 6.11
CA ASN A 40 -0.78 9.53 5.11
C ASN A 40 -2.27 9.30 4.83
N PHE A 41 -2.68 8.05 4.67
CA PHE A 41 -4.09 7.70 4.47
C PHE A 41 -4.96 8.16 5.64
N ILE A 42 -4.55 7.87 6.87
CA ILE A 42 -5.30 8.26 8.06
C ILE A 42 -5.39 9.78 8.16
N THR A 43 -4.29 10.50 7.90
CA THR A 43 -4.27 11.96 7.94
C THR A 43 -5.23 12.55 6.92
N SER A 44 -5.12 12.15 5.65
CA SER A 44 -6.00 12.65 4.58
C SER A 44 -7.47 12.27 4.80
N CYS A 45 -7.75 11.09 5.36
CA CYS A 45 -9.10 10.68 5.69
C CYS A 45 -9.70 11.55 6.82
N ILE A 46 -8.94 11.84 7.87
CA ILE A 46 -9.38 12.71 8.97
C ILE A 46 -9.62 14.13 8.44
N ASP A 47 -8.71 14.65 7.62
CA ASP A 47 -8.84 15.98 7.03
C ASP A 47 -10.10 16.08 6.16
N ALA A 48 -10.37 15.08 5.33
CA ALA A 48 -11.61 15.02 4.53
C ALA A 48 -12.86 14.96 5.42
N ALA A 49 -12.91 14.03 6.39
CA ALA A 49 -14.07 13.85 7.24
C ALA A 49 -14.36 15.07 8.13
N THR A 50 -13.32 15.70 8.67
CA THR A 50 -13.47 16.93 9.47
C THR A 50 -13.84 18.13 8.61
N GLY A 51 -13.36 18.19 7.36
CA GLY A 51 -13.82 19.14 6.35
C GLY A 51 -15.32 19.03 6.06
N ASP A 52 -15.87 17.82 6.15
CA ASP A 52 -17.31 17.53 6.04
C ASP A 52 -18.08 17.72 7.36
N GLY A 53 -17.43 18.19 8.43
CA GLY A 53 -18.06 18.50 9.72
C GLY A 53 -18.15 17.33 10.70
N VAL A 54 -17.47 16.21 10.44
CA VAL A 54 -17.37 15.09 11.39
C VAL A 54 -16.46 15.49 12.56
N ASP A 55 -16.86 15.15 13.78
CA ASP A 55 -16.03 15.35 14.98
C ASP A 55 -14.64 14.72 14.80
N PRO A 56 -13.52 15.40 15.17
CA PRO A 56 -12.18 14.88 14.94
C PRO A 56 -11.88 13.52 15.59
N GLN A 57 -12.43 13.26 16.79
CA GLN A 57 -12.20 12.00 17.47
C GLN A 57 -12.99 10.87 16.79
N LEU A 58 -14.22 11.15 16.37
CA LEU A 58 -15.04 10.23 15.58
C LEU A 58 -14.40 9.95 14.20
N ALA A 59 -13.92 10.99 13.51
CA ALA A 59 -13.21 10.88 12.24
C ALA A 59 -11.98 9.97 12.37
N GLN A 60 -11.17 10.16 13.41
CA GLN A 60 -10.02 9.30 13.68
C GLN A 60 -10.41 7.83 13.84
N ASN A 61 -11.51 7.53 14.54
CA ASN A 61 -11.98 6.16 14.74
C ASN A 61 -12.49 5.52 13.45
N ILE A 62 -13.28 6.26 12.66
CA ILE A 62 -13.77 5.83 11.35
C ILE A 62 -12.61 5.56 10.39
N CYS A 63 -11.64 6.48 10.30
CA CYS A 63 -10.50 6.34 9.38
C CYS A 63 -9.60 5.15 9.73
N LYS A 64 -9.37 4.89 11.03
CA LYS A 64 -8.64 3.70 11.48
C LYS A 64 -9.38 2.41 11.16
N CYS A 65 -10.70 2.40 11.35
CA CYS A 65 -11.54 1.27 10.92
C CYS A 65 -11.41 1.05 9.42
N TYR A 66 -11.53 2.12 8.63
CA TYR A 66 -11.53 2.04 7.18
C TYR A 66 -10.21 1.47 6.64
N LEU A 67 -9.08 1.99 7.12
CA LEU A 67 -7.76 1.48 6.73
C LEU A 67 -7.59 0.00 7.08
N LYS A 68 -7.99 -0.40 8.30
CA LYS A 68 -7.89 -1.79 8.76
C LYS A 68 -8.68 -2.73 7.85
N GLU A 69 -9.92 -2.37 7.52
CA GLU A 69 -10.78 -3.20 6.67
C GLU A 69 -10.29 -3.25 5.22
N ILE A 70 -9.73 -2.16 4.70
CA ILE A 70 -9.04 -2.16 3.41
C ILE A 70 -7.85 -3.12 3.45
N GLN A 71 -6.97 -3.03 4.45
CA GLN A 71 -5.78 -3.90 4.58
C GLN A 71 -6.12 -5.39 4.72
N ALA A 72 -7.29 -5.69 5.27
CA ALA A 72 -7.78 -7.06 5.39
C ALA A 72 -8.25 -7.66 4.06
N GLN A 73 -8.69 -6.83 3.11
CA GLN A 73 -9.31 -7.26 1.86
C GLN A 73 -8.46 -7.00 0.62
N TYR A 74 -7.54 -6.04 0.69
CA TYR A 74 -6.71 -5.59 -0.42
C TYR A 74 -5.24 -5.65 -0.03
N THR A 75 -4.42 -6.11 -0.97
CA THR A 75 -2.97 -5.93 -0.89
C THR A 75 -2.62 -4.46 -1.11
N TYR A 76 -1.43 -4.07 -0.67
CA TYR A 76 -0.92 -2.71 -0.88
C TYR A 76 -0.90 -2.32 -2.37
N GLU A 77 -0.54 -3.25 -3.24
CA GLU A 77 -0.45 -2.99 -4.68
C GLU A 77 -1.83 -2.82 -5.32
N GLU A 78 -2.84 -3.59 -4.89
CA GLU A 78 -4.23 -3.40 -5.33
C GLU A 78 -4.78 -2.05 -4.86
N PHE A 79 -4.48 -1.66 -3.61
CA PHE A 79 -4.87 -0.34 -3.10
C PHE A 79 -4.25 0.79 -3.92
N LYS A 80 -2.95 0.74 -4.23
CA LYS A 80 -2.29 1.73 -5.09
C LYS A 80 -2.93 1.84 -6.48
N GLU A 81 -3.32 0.70 -7.04
CA GLU A 81 -3.97 0.71 -8.35
C GLU A 81 -5.35 1.36 -8.28
N VAL A 82 -6.13 1.09 -7.23
CA VAL A 82 -7.40 1.79 -6.98
C VAL A 82 -7.18 3.29 -6.78
N ASP A 83 -6.21 3.68 -5.96
CA ASP A 83 -5.87 5.08 -5.69
C ASP A 83 -5.49 5.83 -6.99
N ARG A 84 -4.66 5.20 -7.84
CA ARG A 84 -4.30 5.72 -9.17
C ARG A 84 -5.54 5.91 -10.05
N GLN A 85 -6.41 4.90 -10.14
CA GLN A 85 -7.62 4.98 -10.95
C GLN A 85 -8.53 6.13 -10.49
N VAL A 86 -8.70 6.30 -9.18
CA VAL A 86 -9.51 7.38 -8.61
C VAL A 86 -8.88 8.75 -8.91
N ALA A 87 -7.55 8.88 -8.79
CA ALA A 87 -6.83 10.09 -9.16
C ALA A 87 -6.97 10.44 -10.67
N GLU A 88 -7.16 9.42 -11.52
CA GLU A 88 -7.45 9.57 -12.95
C GLU A 88 -8.95 9.86 -13.23
N GLY A 89 -9.76 10.04 -12.19
CA GLY A 89 -11.18 10.38 -12.28
C GLY A 89 -12.12 9.17 -12.42
N GLN A 90 -11.61 7.94 -12.26
CA GLN A 90 -12.48 6.77 -12.15
C GLN A 90 -13.26 6.78 -10.82
N PRO A 91 -14.48 6.24 -10.79
CA PRO A 91 -15.20 6.09 -9.53
C PRO A 91 -14.50 5.11 -8.60
N LEU A 92 -14.61 5.37 -7.30
CA LEU A 92 -14.14 4.44 -6.27
C LEU A 92 -14.90 3.09 -6.38
N PRO A 93 -14.23 1.93 -6.24
CA PRO A 93 -14.90 0.64 -6.30
C PRO A 93 -16.04 0.53 -5.28
N PRO A 94 -17.20 -0.08 -5.62
CA PRO A 94 -18.34 -0.14 -4.71
C PRO A 94 -18.04 -0.75 -3.33
N GLN A 95 -17.08 -1.67 -3.27
CA GLN A 95 -16.65 -2.31 -2.02
C GLN A 95 -16.02 -1.31 -1.05
N PHE A 96 -15.28 -0.31 -1.52
CA PHE A 96 -14.68 0.71 -0.66
C PHE A 96 -15.76 1.57 0.01
N ASN A 97 -16.79 1.98 -0.75
CA ASN A 97 -17.96 2.67 -0.22
C ASN A 97 -18.70 1.83 0.83
N LYS A 98 -18.81 0.52 0.60
CA LYS A 98 -19.39 -0.39 1.59
C LYS A 98 -18.58 -0.39 2.87
N ILE A 99 -17.26 -0.52 2.79
CA ILE A 99 -16.37 -0.56 3.96
C ILE A 99 -16.48 0.72 4.78
N VAL A 100 -16.42 1.90 4.15
CA VAL A 100 -16.50 3.17 4.92
C VAL A 100 -17.87 3.33 5.59
N ASN A 101 -18.96 2.95 4.93
CA ASN A 101 -20.31 3.00 5.52
C ASN A 101 -20.44 2.04 6.71
N ASP A 102 -19.90 0.83 6.60
CA ASP A 102 -19.87 -0.13 7.71
C ASP A 102 -19.06 0.42 8.89
N CYS A 103 -17.93 1.09 8.62
CA CYS A 103 -17.11 1.74 9.65
C CYS A 103 -17.82 2.93 10.30
N ILE A 104 -18.56 3.74 9.55
CA ILE A 104 -19.39 4.82 10.12
C ILE A 104 -20.42 4.20 11.07
N ALA A 105 -21.19 3.21 10.61
CA ALA A 105 -22.23 2.57 11.41
C ALA A 105 -21.70 1.94 12.72
N GLN A 106 -20.46 1.46 12.74
CA GLN A 106 -19.80 0.90 13.93
C GLN A 106 -19.37 1.96 14.95
N ASN A 107 -19.14 3.21 14.55
CA ASN A 107 -18.54 4.25 15.40
C ASN A 107 -19.50 5.38 15.79
N VAL A 108 -20.73 5.40 15.26
CA VAL A 108 -21.76 6.42 15.57
C VAL A 108 -22.87 5.93 16.51
N ASN A 109 -22.77 4.70 17.03
CA ASN A 109 -23.71 4.12 17.99
C ASN A 109 -23.31 4.40 19.45
#